data_AF-A0A7W0SMF6-F1
#
_entry.id   AF-A0A7W0SMF6-F1
#
_cell.length_a   1.000
_cell.length_b   1.000
_cell.length_c   1.000
_cell.angle_alpha   90.00
_cell.angle_beta   90.00
_cell.angle_gamma   90.00
#
_symmetry.space_group_name_H-M   'P 1'
#
loop_
_entity.id
_entity.type
_entity.pdbx_description
1 polymer ?
#
loop_
_entity_poly.entity_id
_entity_poly.type
_entity_poly.pdbx_seq_one_letter_code
_entity_poly.pdbx_strand_id
1 'polypeptide(L)'
;VQPHHGDLDDARAPPSQSHVPLNGPATAGRTCLRGRGGKSGKTAQNKAEIFSPPYLFKGARPTISAPPSTVGYGQAMTITTPAAASITSVTLVKAGAVTHQIDADQRSVPLSFTKSAGSLTAQVPSNANFAPPGY
;
A
#
# COMPACT_ATOMS: atom_id res chain seq x y z
N VAL A 1 46.14 -30.78 26.97
CA VAL A 1 45.99 -29.36 26.57
C VAL A 1 44.71 -29.23 25.75
N GLN A 2 43.68 -28.62 26.33
CA GLN A 2 42.62 -27.88 25.63
C GLN A 2 42.86 -26.38 25.97
N PRO A 3 42.19 -25.37 25.38
CA PRO A 3 41.14 -25.36 24.33
C PRO A 3 41.26 -24.18 23.30
N HIS A 4 40.15 -23.92 22.56
CA HIS A 4 39.79 -22.76 21.69
C HIS A 4 40.21 -22.89 20.21
N HIS A 5 39.40 -22.62 19.18
CA HIS A 5 38.40 -21.57 18.95
C HIS A 5 37.62 -22.02 17.68
N GLY A 6 36.29 -22.14 17.66
CA GLY A 6 35.37 -21.02 17.44
C GLY A 6 34.49 -21.33 16.22
N ASP A 7 33.22 -21.58 16.48
CA ASP A 7 32.14 -21.80 15.51
C ASP A 7 32.08 -20.67 14.48
N LEU A 8 32.16 -21.00 13.19
CA LEU A 8 31.74 -20.11 12.11
C LEU A 8 30.23 -20.25 11.96
N ASP A 9 29.50 -19.63 12.89
CA ASP A 9 28.11 -19.29 12.67
C ASP A 9 28.02 -18.45 11.39
N ASP A 10 27.40 -19.04 10.37
CA ASP A 10 26.93 -18.38 9.16
C ASP A 10 25.85 -17.37 9.58
N ALA A 11 26.31 -16.21 10.06
CA ALA A 11 25.47 -15.07 10.36
C ALA A 11 24.96 -14.48 9.03
N ARG A 12 23.97 -15.15 8.47
CA ARG A 12 23.08 -14.63 7.43
C ARG A 12 22.45 -13.36 8.00
N ALA A 13 23.05 -12.23 7.65
CA ALA A 13 22.53 -10.91 8.02
C ALA A 13 21.04 -10.87 7.68
N PRO A 14 20.16 -10.58 8.66
CA PRO A 14 18.74 -10.48 8.38
C PRO A 14 18.55 -9.36 7.35
N PRO A 15 17.70 -9.56 6.33
CA PRO A 15 17.41 -8.48 5.40
C PRO A 15 16.86 -7.32 6.22
N SER A 16 17.57 -6.20 6.15
CA SER A 16 17.08 -4.89 6.57
C SER A 16 15.80 -4.64 5.79
N GLN A 17 14.67 -5.08 6.35
CA GLN A 17 13.37 -4.63 5.92
C GLN A 17 13.33 -3.17 6.30
N SER A 18 13.66 -2.31 5.34
CA SER A 18 13.39 -0.89 5.47
C SER A 18 11.90 -0.75 5.69
N HIS A 19 11.52 -0.61 6.97
CA HIS A 19 10.16 -0.32 7.39
C HIS A 19 9.74 0.93 6.63
N VAL A 20 8.88 0.76 5.62
CA VAL A 20 8.20 1.89 5.01
C VAL A 20 7.10 2.21 6.02
N PRO A 21 7.19 3.34 6.75
CA PRO A 21 6.13 3.70 7.67
C PRO A 21 4.81 3.74 6.90
N LEU A 22 3.69 3.36 7.54
CA LEU A 22 2.35 3.37 6.96
C LEU A 22 1.95 4.75 6.38
N ASN A 23 2.66 5.81 6.76
CA ASN A 23 2.52 7.19 6.25
C ASN A 23 3.60 7.56 5.21
N GLY A 24 4.26 6.58 4.60
CA GLY A 24 5.26 6.78 3.56
C GLY A 24 4.66 7.37 2.28
N PRO A 25 5.50 7.88 1.36
CA PRO A 25 5.08 8.64 0.19
C PRO A 25 4.09 7.91 -0.74
N ALA A 26 3.96 6.59 -0.62
CA ALA A 26 3.03 5.75 -1.39
C ALA A 26 1.54 6.00 -1.05
N THR A 27 1.22 6.37 0.19
CA THR A 27 -0.18 6.53 0.67
C THR A 27 -0.89 7.74 0.03
N ALA A 28 -0.16 8.64 -0.63
CA ALA A 28 -0.70 9.85 -1.26
C ALA A 28 -0.98 9.72 -2.77
N GLY A 29 -1.06 8.50 -3.32
CA GLY A 29 -1.25 8.28 -4.77
C GLY A 29 0.04 8.46 -5.58
N ARG A 30 1.20 8.27 -4.95
CA ARG A 30 2.52 8.27 -5.61
C ARG A 30 3.11 6.86 -5.56
N THR A 31 4.08 6.58 -6.41
CA THR A 31 4.79 5.28 -6.43
C THR A 31 6.22 5.46 -5.95
N CYS A 32 6.69 4.61 -5.04
CA CYS A 32 8.09 4.55 -4.63
C CYS A 32 8.81 3.46 -5.41
N LEU A 33 9.84 3.83 -6.18
CA LEU A 33 10.73 2.89 -6.85
C LEU A 33 11.99 2.73 -5.99
N ARG A 34 12.34 1.49 -5.65
CA ARG A 34 13.55 1.17 -4.88
C ARG A 34 14.60 0.54 -5.77
N GLY A 35 15.86 0.83 -5.45
CA GLY A 35 17.00 0.32 -6.19
C GLY A 35 17.26 -1.18 -6.03
N ARG A 36 18.30 -1.64 -6.73
CA ARG A 36 18.67 -3.05 -6.91
C ARG A 36 19.81 -3.44 -5.98
N GLY A 37 19.73 -4.64 -5.40
CA GLY A 37 20.83 -5.23 -4.62
C GLY A 37 22.12 -5.44 -5.42
N GLY A 38 23.26 -5.35 -4.74
CA GLY A 38 24.58 -5.67 -5.31
C GLY A 38 24.75 -7.17 -5.52
N LYS A 39 25.59 -7.55 -6.50
CA LYS A 39 26.17 -8.90 -6.65
C LYS A 39 27.69 -8.71 -6.80
N SER A 40 28.52 -9.70 -6.52
CA SER A 40 29.99 -9.58 -6.59
C SER A 40 30.46 -8.83 -7.85
N GLY A 41 31.16 -7.71 -7.65
CA GLY A 41 31.63 -6.83 -8.74
C GLY A 41 30.62 -5.82 -9.29
N LYS A 42 29.40 -5.72 -8.76
CA LYS A 42 28.35 -4.75 -9.15
C LYS A 42 27.90 -3.95 -7.94
N THR A 43 27.98 -2.61 -8.02
CA THR A 43 27.52 -1.70 -6.97
C THR A 43 26.01 -1.82 -6.76
N ALA A 44 25.59 -1.84 -5.50
CA ALA A 44 24.17 -1.74 -5.13
C ALA A 44 23.62 -0.35 -5.48
N GLN A 45 22.36 -0.29 -5.90
CA GLN A 45 21.63 0.97 -6.03
C GLN A 45 20.83 1.18 -4.75
N ASN A 46 21.30 2.06 -3.88
CA ASN A 46 20.70 2.33 -2.57
C ASN A 46 19.75 3.53 -2.58
N LYS A 47 19.51 4.11 -3.77
CA LYS A 47 18.57 5.22 -3.95
C LYS A 47 17.14 4.70 -4.13
N ALA A 48 16.20 5.56 -3.77
CA ALA A 48 14.79 5.41 -4.10
C ALA A 48 14.28 6.67 -4.79
N GLU A 49 13.32 6.51 -5.67
CA GLU A 49 12.67 7.59 -6.41
C GLU A 49 11.18 7.59 -6.14
N ILE A 50 10.56 8.77 -6.18
CA ILE A 50 9.11 8.92 -6.01
C ILE A 50 8.52 9.42 -7.31
N PHE A 51 7.73 8.57 -7.96
CA PHE A 51 6.95 8.95 -9.14
C PHE A 51 5.63 9.57 -8.71
N SER A 52 5.35 10.77 -9.23
CA SER A 52 4.08 11.48 -9.06
C SER A 52 3.29 11.41 -10.37
N PRO A 53 2.20 10.61 -10.43
CA PRO A 53 1.43 10.46 -11.67
C PRO A 53 0.73 11.76 -12.10
N PRO A 54 0.42 11.92 -13.41
CA PRO A 54 -0.19 13.14 -13.94
C PRO A 54 -1.49 13.57 -13.24
N TYR A 55 -2.27 12.62 -12.70
CA TYR A 55 -3.53 12.91 -12.02
C TYR A 55 -3.35 13.76 -10.74
N LEU A 56 -2.15 13.78 -10.13
CA LEU A 56 -1.87 14.62 -8.97
C LEU A 56 -1.73 16.11 -9.32
N PHE A 57 -1.66 16.46 -10.60
CA PHE A 57 -1.49 17.83 -11.09
C PHE A 57 -2.76 18.41 -11.73
N LYS A 58 -3.91 17.71 -11.64
CA LYS A 58 -5.19 18.14 -12.23
C LYS A 58 -6.04 19.06 -11.34
N GLY A 59 -5.46 19.60 -10.27
CA GLY A 59 -6.13 20.52 -9.34
C GLY A 59 -6.38 19.91 -7.96
N ALA A 60 -7.39 20.44 -7.26
CA ALA A 60 -7.71 20.04 -5.89
C ALA A 60 -8.11 18.56 -5.79
N ARG A 61 -7.59 17.88 -4.77
CA ARG A 61 -7.88 16.47 -4.50
C ARG A 61 -9.08 16.35 -3.55
N PRO A 62 -9.99 15.38 -3.73
CA PRO A 62 -11.01 15.08 -2.74
C PRO A 62 -10.39 14.74 -1.38
N THR A 63 -11.01 15.22 -0.30
CA THR A 63 -10.64 14.89 1.07
C THR A 63 -11.67 13.96 1.70
N ILE A 64 -11.21 13.07 2.59
CA ILE A 64 -12.07 12.21 3.39
C ILE A 64 -11.92 12.66 4.85
N SER A 65 -13.00 13.11 5.47
CA SER A 65 -12.93 13.75 6.79
C SER A 65 -12.92 12.77 7.96
N ALA A 66 -13.54 11.59 7.80
CA ALA A 66 -13.64 10.58 8.85
C ALA A 66 -13.68 9.17 8.22
N PRO A 67 -12.54 8.63 7.78
CA PRO A 67 -12.50 7.29 7.23
C PRO A 67 -12.79 6.25 8.33
N PRO A 68 -13.60 5.21 8.06
CA PRO A 68 -13.75 4.10 8.99
C PRO A 68 -12.42 3.36 9.17
N SER A 69 -12.08 2.97 10.40
CA SER A 69 -10.85 2.24 10.72
C SER A 69 -10.92 0.76 10.39
N THR A 70 -12.14 0.20 10.35
CA THR A 70 -12.42 -1.20 10.02
C THR A 70 -13.79 -1.30 9.35
N VAL A 71 -13.96 -2.29 8.49
CA VAL A 71 -15.25 -2.63 7.88
C VAL A 71 -15.26 -4.14 7.60
N GLY A 72 -16.40 -4.78 7.86
CA GLY A 72 -16.59 -6.21 7.59
C GLY A 72 -17.00 -6.49 6.15
N TYR A 73 -16.91 -7.75 5.73
CA TYR A 73 -17.43 -8.20 4.45
C TYR A 73 -18.94 -8.00 4.34
N GLY A 74 -19.40 -7.63 3.14
CA GLY A 74 -20.81 -7.38 2.87
C GLY A 74 -21.41 -6.17 3.61
N GLN A 75 -20.61 -5.42 4.36
CA GLN A 75 -21.05 -4.22 5.07
C GLN A 75 -20.91 -2.98 4.18
N ALA A 76 -21.71 -1.98 4.51
CA ALA A 76 -21.60 -0.65 3.92
C ALA A 76 -20.55 0.18 4.68
N MET A 77 -19.73 0.93 3.94
CA MET A 77 -18.84 1.94 4.48
C MET A 77 -19.31 3.35 4.10
N THR A 78 -19.44 4.22 5.09
CA THR A 78 -19.75 5.64 4.86
C THR A 78 -18.46 6.43 4.69
N ILE A 79 -18.36 7.20 3.61
CA ILE A 79 -17.22 8.05 3.28
C ILE A 79 -17.72 9.50 3.26
N THR A 80 -17.37 10.26 4.29
CA THR A 80 -17.74 11.69 4.37
C THR A 80 -16.73 12.52 3.58
N THR A 81 -17.22 13.27 2.58
CA THR A 81 -16.40 14.14 1.73
C THR A 81 -17.19 15.34 1.19
N PRO A 82 -16.63 16.56 1.23
CA PRO A 82 -17.26 17.73 0.59
C PRO A 82 -17.43 17.57 -0.93
N ALA A 83 -16.65 16.69 -1.55
CA ALA A 83 -16.66 16.45 -2.99
C ALA A 83 -17.63 15.34 -3.42
N ALA A 84 -18.53 14.86 -2.55
CA ALA A 84 -19.35 13.66 -2.81
C ALA A 84 -20.09 13.68 -4.16
N ALA A 85 -20.61 14.84 -4.55
CA ALA A 85 -21.32 15.00 -5.83
C ALA A 85 -20.43 14.70 -7.05
N SER A 86 -19.14 15.07 -7.01
CA SER A 86 -18.21 14.93 -8.14
C SER A 86 -17.47 13.59 -8.21
N ILE A 87 -17.57 12.75 -7.18
CA ILE A 87 -16.90 11.44 -7.17
C ILE A 87 -17.54 10.50 -8.20
N THR A 88 -16.73 9.90 -9.06
CA THR A 88 -17.18 8.97 -10.11
C THR A 88 -16.77 7.53 -9.85
N SER A 89 -15.82 7.29 -8.95
CA SER A 89 -15.34 5.95 -8.61
C SER A 89 -14.87 5.88 -7.17
N VAL A 90 -15.05 4.70 -6.57
CA VAL A 90 -14.50 4.34 -5.27
C VAL A 90 -13.80 2.99 -5.44
N THR A 91 -12.56 2.89 -4.98
CA THR A 91 -11.74 1.67 -5.13
C THR A 91 -11.02 1.39 -3.83
N LEU A 92 -11.12 0.15 -3.35
CA LEU A 92 -10.29 -0.35 -2.27
C LEU A 92 -8.96 -0.86 -2.84
N VAL A 93 -7.84 -0.39 -2.31
CA VAL A 93 -6.51 -0.79 -2.74
C VAL A 93 -5.77 -1.42 -1.57
N LYS A 94 -5.40 -2.69 -1.69
CA LYS A 94 -4.55 -3.36 -0.68
C LYS A 94 -3.12 -2.90 -0.84
N ALA A 95 -2.45 -2.62 0.27
CA ALA A 95 -1.02 -2.36 0.29
C ALA A 95 -0.24 -3.53 -0.35
N GLY A 96 0.66 -3.20 -1.28
CA GLY A 96 1.50 -4.19 -1.96
C GLY A 96 2.73 -4.60 -1.17
N ALA A 97 3.24 -5.79 -1.47
CA ALA A 97 4.44 -6.36 -0.86
C ALA A 97 5.35 -6.95 -1.95
N VAL A 98 6.24 -6.10 -2.47
CA VAL A 98 7.06 -6.43 -3.65
C VAL A 98 8.43 -6.99 -3.25
N THR A 99 8.78 -8.17 -3.77
CA THR A 99 10.14 -8.69 -3.76
C THR A 99 10.40 -9.51 -5.00
N HIS A 100 11.62 -9.46 -5.55
CA HIS A 100 11.99 -10.24 -6.74
C HIS A 100 11.00 -10.09 -7.92
N GLN A 101 10.48 -8.87 -8.12
CA GLN A 101 9.46 -8.54 -9.14
C GLN A 101 8.07 -9.14 -8.92
N ILE A 102 7.83 -9.77 -7.77
CA ILE A 102 6.55 -10.37 -7.41
C ILE A 102 5.88 -9.50 -6.36
N ASP A 103 4.63 -9.11 -6.62
CA ASP A 103 3.70 -8.54 -5.64
C ASP A 103 2.54 -9.52 -5.47
N ALA A 104 2.49 -10.21 -4.33
CA ALA A 104 1.42 -11.16 -4.04
C ALA A 104 0.22 -10.52 -3.33
N ASP A 105 0.34 -9.26 -2.90
CA ASP A 105 -0.63 -8.61 -2.02
C ASP A 105 -1.45 -7.53 -2.72
N GLN A 106 -0.83 -6.73 -3.59
CA GLN A 106 -1.48 -5.59 -4.22
C GLN A 106 -2.71 -6.04 -5.03
N ARG A 107 -3.85 -5.44 -4.70
CA ARG A 107 -5.10 -5.63 -5.43
C ARG A 107 -5.88 -4.32 -5.48
N SER A 108 -6.65 -4.15 -6.54
CA SER A 108 -7.54 -3.02 -6.77
C SER A 108 -8.95 -3.55 -6.92
N VAL A 109 -9.85 -3.19 -6.00
CA VAL A 109 -11.22 -3.68 -5.96
C VAL A 109 -12.16 -2.48 -6.09
N PRO A 110 -12.78 -2.27 -7.27
CA PRO A 110 -13.77 -1.21 -7.43
C PRO A 110 -15.01 -1.55 -6.60
N LEU A 111 -15.57 -0.53 -5.93
CA LEU A 111 -16.75 -0.66 -5.10
C LEU A 111 -17.95 -0.01 -5.78
N SER A 112 -19.12 -0.65 -5.67
CA SER A 112 -20.38 0.03 -5.93
C SER A 112 -20.65 1.02 -4.79
N PHE A 113 -21.27 2.15 -5.10
CA PHE A 113 -21.58 3.16 -4.11
C PHE A 113 -22.80 3.99 -4.49
N THR A 114 -23.43 4.58 -3.49
CA THR A 114 -24.46 5.60 -3.66
C THR A 114 -23.97 6.94 -3.13
N LYS A 115 -24.53 8.03 -3.66
CA LYS A 115 -24.20 9.40 -3.26
C LYS A 115 -25.27 9.96 -2.32
N SER A 116 -24.85 10.78 -1.37
CA SER A 116 -25.71 11.61 -0.54
C SER A 116 -25.07 12.98 -0.34
N ALA A 117 -25.79 13.93 0.22
CA ALA A 117 -25.25 15.26 0.49
C ALA A 117 -24.05 15.15 1.45
N GLY A 118 -22.85 15.42 0.94
CA GLY A 118 -21.61 15.39 1.73
C GLY A 118 -21.05 13.99 2.05
N SER A 119 -21.62 12.92 1.50
CA SER A 119 -21.13 11.55 1.75
C SER A 119 -21.38 10.57 0.61
N LEU A 120 -20.64 9.46 0.63
CA LEU A 120 -20.85 8.28 -0.20
C LEU A 120 -21.10 7.07 0.71
N THR A 121 -21.95 6.16 0.28
CA THR A 121 -22.08 4.83 0.91
C THR A 121 -21.55 3.80 -0.06
N ALA A 122 -20.36 3.25 0.20
CA ALA A 122 -19.74 2.23 -0.65
C ALA A 122 -19.96 0.83 -0.07
N GLN A 123 -20.14 -0.16 -0.92
CA GLN A 123 -20.41 -1.54 -0.48
C GLN A 123 -19.17 -2.40 -0.54
N VAL A 124 -18.81 -3.02 0.58
CA VAL A 124 -17.68 -3.94 0.67
C VAL A 124 -18.11 -5.30 0.11
N PRO A 125 -17.29 -5.95 -0.73
CA PRO A 125 -17.61 -7.27 -1.26
C PRO A 125 -17.90 -8.26 -0.13
N SER A 126 -18.89 -9.13 -0.32
CA SER A 126 -19.18 -10.22 0.62
C SER A 126 -18.22 -11.40 0.48
N ASN A 127 -17.62 -11.57 -0.71
CA ASN A 127 -16.71 -12.66 -1.01
C ASN A 127 -15.25 -12.25 -0.75
N ALA A 128 -14.66 -12.89 0.27
CA ALA A 128 -13.28 -12.66 0.69
C ALA A 128 -12.24 -12.98 -0.40
N ASN A 129 -12.57 -13.76 -1.43
CA ASN A 129 -11.64 -14.00 -2.54
C ASN A 129 -11.37 -12.74 -3.37
N PHE A 130 -12.32 -11.79 -3.42
CA PHE A 130 -12.11 -10.51 -4.10
C PHE A 130 -11.35 -9.52 -3.23
N ALA A 131 -11.55 -9.55 -1.91
CA ALA A 131 -10.88 -8.67 -0.96
C ALA A 131 -10.37 -9.47 0.26
N PRO A 132 -9.29 -10.26 0.15
CA PRO A 132 -8.73 -11.00 1.28
C PRO A 132 -8.43 -10.10 2.49
N PRO A 133 -8.57 -10.64 3.71
CA PRO A 133 -8.55 -9.81 4.91
C PRO A 133 -7.19 -9.16 5.12
N GLY A 134 -7.21 -7.93 5.63
CA GLY A 134 -6.01 -7.17 5.93
C GLY A 134 -6.26 -5.67 5.89
N TYR A 135 -5.16 -4.94 5.73
CA TYR A 135 -5.11 -3.49 5.54
C TYR A 135 -4.88 -3.13 4.08
#